data_AF-A0A8J6WN56-F1
#
_entry.id   AF-A0A8J6WN56-F1
#
_cell.length_a   1.000
_cell.length_b   1.000
_cell.length_c   1.000
_cell.angle_alpha   90.00
_cell.angle_beta   90.00
_cell.angle_gamma   90.00
#
_symmetry.space_group_name_H-M   'P 1'
#
loop_
_entity.id
_entity.type
_entity.pdbx_description
1 polymer ?
#
loop_
_entity_poly.entity_id
_entity_poly.type
_entity_poly.pdbx_seq_one_letter_code
_entity_poly.pdbx_strand_id
1 'polypeptide(L)' 'MAWQCPYTPLELHQLNPHNFDYGDRVVLPDGRTGMVSKVGYKYGHVDADTGADWKGYLAELRPLVTEEIGQARVQQLSLL' A
#
# COMPACT_ATOMS: atom_id res chain seq x y z
N MET A 1 -28.82 13.30 9.32
CA MET A 1 -28.59 11.85 9.50
C MET A 1 -27.11 11.62 9.26
N ALA A 2 -26.32 11.35 10.30
CA ALA A 2 -24.90 11.07 10.13
C ALA A 2 -24.75 9.63 9.62
N TRP A 3 -24.05 9.45 8.50
CA TRP A 3 -23.69 8.12 8.03
C TRP A 3 -22.81 7.46 9.09
N GLN A 4 -23.20 6.29 9.57
CA GLN A 4 -22.41 5.49 10.50
C GLN A 4 -21.71 4.40 9.71
N CYS A 5 -20.37 4.37 9.78
CA CYS A 5 -19.58 3.33 9.17
C CYS A 5 -19.96 1.98 9.82
N PRO A 6 -20.41 0.98 9.06
CA PRO A 6 -20.84 -0.30 9.63
C PRO A 6 -19.68 -1.17 10.10
N TYR A 7 -18.44 -0.67 10.04
CA TYR A 7 -17.22 -1.42 10.31
C TYR A 7 -16.43 -0.83 11.46
N THR A 8 -15.86 -1.72 12.28
CA THR A 8 -14.96 -1.37 13.38
C THR A 8 -13.61 -0.88 12.85
N PRO A 9 -12.86 -0.09 13.64
CA PRO A 9 -11.51 0.32 13.26
C PRO A 9 -10.57 -0.85 12.92
N LEU A 10 -10.76 -2.01 13.55
CA LEU A 10 -9.98 -3.21 13.27
C LEU A 10 -10.28 -3.78 11.88
N GLU A 11 -11.57 -3.87 11.51
CA GLU A 11 -11.98 -4.33 10.18
C GLU A 11 -11.50 -3.37 9.09
N LEU A 12 -11.52 -2.06 9.34
CA LEU A 12 -10.96 -1.06 8.43
C LEU A 12 -9.45 -1.29 8.22
N HIS A 13 -8.71 -1.55 9.30
CA HIS A 13 -7.28 -1.84 9.21
C HIS A 13 -6.99 -3.14 8.45
N GLN A 14 -7.81 -4.18 8.62
CA GLN A 14 -7.62 -5.44 7.88
C GLN A 14 -7.82 -5.29 6.37
N LEU A 15 -8.64 -4.33 5.94
CA LEU A 15 -8.96 -4.12 4.53
C LEU A 15 -7.98 -3.17 3.82
N ASN A 16 -7.36 -2.25 4.56
CA ASN A 16 -6.29 -1.38 4.10
C ASN A 16 -5.15 -1.38 5.14
N PRO A 17 -4.37 -2.47 5.26
CA PRO A 17 -3.39 -2.65 6.33
C PRO A 17 -2.24 -1.64 6.27
N HIS A 18 -1.98 -1.11 5.08
CA HIS A 18 -0.93 -0.13 4.82
C HIS A 18 -1.44 1.31 4.75
N ASN A 19 -2.74 1.53 5.01
CA ASN A 19 -3.38 2.84 4.96
C ASN A 19 -3.09 3.60 3.65
N PHE A 20 -3.21 2.91 2.50
CA PHE A 20 -3.00 3.51 1.19
C PHE A 20 -4.02 4.61 0.90
N ASP A 21 -3.51 5.71 0.35
CA ASP A 21 -4.27 6.85 -0.15
C ASP A 21 -4.03 7.08 -1.66
N TYR A 22 -4.85 7.94 -2.27
CA TYR A 22 -4.65 8.34 -3.66
C TYR A 22 -3.27 9.00 -3.84
N GLY A 23 -2.53 8.56 -4.87
CA GLY A 23 -1.18 9.05 -5.17
C GLY A 23 -0.06 8.22 -4.54
N ASP A 24 -0.36 7.27 -3.66
CA ASP A 24 0.67 6.42 -3.05
C ASP A 24 1.35 5.52 -4.07
N ARG A 25 2.67 5.33 -3.90
CA ARG A 25 3.47 4.41 -4.70
C ARG A 25 3.43 3.02 -4.08
N VAL A 26 3.09 2.02 -4.89
CA VAL A 26 2.89 0.65 -4.44
C VAL A 26 3.56 -0.36 -5.36
N VAL A 27 3.81 -1.54 -4.81
CA VAL A 27 4.23 -2.75 -5.52
C VAL A 27 3.01 -3.65 -5.67
N LEU A 28 2.70 -3.99 -6.92
CA LEU A 28 1.64 -4.90 -7.32
C LEU A 28 2.00 -6.37 -6.97
N PRO A 29 1.00 -7.27 -6.91
CA PRO A 29 1.24 -8.68 -6.59
C PRO A 29 2.14 -9.40 -7.59
N ASP A 30 2.18 -8.93 -8.84
CA ASP A 30 3.04 -9.44 -9.91
C ASP A 30 4.47 -8.86 -9.88
N GLY A 31 4.77 -8.01 -8.90
CA GLY A 31 6.08 -7.39 -8.72
C GLY A 31 6.29 -6.08 -9.48
N ARG A 32 5.33 -5.66 -10.32
CA ARG A 32 5.39 -4.34 -10.97
C ARG A 32 5.13 -3.22 -9.96
N THR A 33 5.52 -2.00 -10.30
CA THR A 33 5.22 -0.80 -9.51
C THR A 33 4.15 0.04 -10.17
N GLY A 34 3.47 0.86 -9.38
CA GLY A 34 2.48 1.79 -9.89
C GLY A 34 2.06 2.82 -8.84
N MET A 35 1.10 3.67 -9.22
CA MET A 35 0.53 4.69 -8.37
C MET A 35 -0.95 4.41 -8.10
N VAL A 36 -1.38 4.52 -6.85
CA VAL A 36 -2.78 4.33 -6.47
C VAL A 36 -3.63 5.44 -7.09
N SER A 37 -4.52 5.08 -8.02
CA SER A 37 -5.39 6.02 -8.73
C SER A 37 -6.81 6.06 -8.17
N LYS A 38 -7.20 5.05 -7.39
CA LYS A 38 -8.46 5.06 -6.65
C LYS A 38 -8.39 4.15 -5.43
N VAL A 39 -8.82 4.68 -4.29
CA VAL A 39 -9.02 3.92 -3.05
C VAL A 39 -10.50 3.72 -2.83
N GLY A 40 -10.94 2.47 -2.89
CA GLY A 40 -12.25 2.03 -2.42
C GLY A 40 -12.15 1.46 -1.01
N TYR A 41 -13.25 0.90 -0.53
CA TYR A 41 -13.31 0.34 0.83
C TYR A 41 -12.33 -0.83 1.04
N LYS A 42 -12.38 -1.83 0.15
CA LYS A 42 -11.49 -3.02 0.15
C LYS A 42 -10.68 -3.17 -1.13
N TYR A 43 -11.07 -2.44 -2.16
CA TYR A 43 -10.50 -2.54 -3.51
C TYR A 43 -9.75 -1.26 -3.86
N GLY A 44 -8.62 -1.40 -4.53
CA GLY A 44 -7.85 -0.30 -5.09
C GLY A 44 -7.72 -0.42 -6.60
N HIS A 45 -7.54 0.72 -7.26
CA HIS A 45 -7.02 0.78 -8.61
C HIS A 45 -5.62 1.36 -8.56
N VAL A 46 -4.72 0.78 -9.34
CA VAL A 46 -3.32 1.22 -9.44
C VAL A 46 -3.00 1.38 -10.92
N ASP A 47 -2.57 2.58 -11.28
CA ASP A 47 -2.05 2.87 -12.61
C ASP A 47 -0.61 2.33 -12.63
N ALA A 48 -0.40 1.25 -13.39
CA ALA A 48 0.88 0.56 -13.41
C ALA A 48 1.90 1.36 -14.23
N ASP A 49 3.15 1.42 -13.78
CA ASP A 49 4.21 2.13 -14.51
C ASP A 49 4.49 1.50 -15.88
N THR A 50 4.26 0.18 -15.97
CA THR A 50 4.42 -0.58 -17.21
C THR A 50 3.26 -1.54 -17.39
N GLY A 51 2.72 -1.59 -18.61
CA GLY A 51 1.64 -2.49 -19.00
C GLY A 51 0.25 -1.97 -18.60
N ALA A 52 -0.66 -2.90 -18.33
CA ALA A 52 -2.05 -2.58 -17.99
C ALA A 52 -2.21 -2.23 -16.51
N ASP A 53 -3.18 -1.35 -16.23
CA ASP A 53 -3.63 -0.98 -14.89
C ASP A 53 -4.06 -2.20 -14.08
N TRP A 54 -3.90 -2.10 -12.77
CA TRP A 54 -4.28 -3.15 -11.83
C TRP A 54 -5.51 -2.75 -11.03
N LYS A 55 -6.38 -3.73 -10.76
CA LYS A 55 -7.58 -3.59 -9.93
C LYS A 55 -7.71 -4.82 -9.05
N GLY A 56 -7.77 -4.63 -7.74
CA GLY A 56 -7.82 -5.76 -6.80
C GLY A 56 -7.88 -5.31 -5.34
N TYR A 57 -7.58 -6.22 -4.42
CA TYR A 57 -7.69 -5.94 -2.99
C TYR A 57 -6.49 -5.13 -2.48
N LEU A 58 -6.76 -4.07 -1.70
CA LEU A 58 -5.70 -3.22 -1.14
C LEU A 58 -4.71 -4.01 -0.26
N ALA A 59 -5.17 -5.08 0.39
CA ALA A 59 -4.34 -5.98 1.20
C ALA A 59 -3.30 -6.78 0.39
N GLU A 60 -3.43 -6.88 -0.94
CA GLU A 60 -2.46 -7.56 -1.81
C GLU A 60 -1.32 -6.63 -2.26
N LEU A 61 -1.50 -5.32 -2.07
CA LEU A 61 -0.51 -4.31 -2.42
C LEU A 61 0.52 -4.18 -1.31
N ARG A 62 1.76 -3.91 -1.70
CA ARG A 62 2.84 -3.59 -0.77
C ARG A 62 3.28 -2.13 -0.95
N PRO A 63 3.61 -1.41 0.13
CA PRO A 63 4.14 -0.05 -0.01
C PRO A 63 5.48 -0.09 -0.76
N LEU A 64 5.66 0.84 -1.71
CA LEU A 64 6.95 1.03 -2.34
C LEU A 64 7.84 1.85 -1.38
N VAL A 65 8.67 1.16 -0.60
CA VAL A 65 9.66 1.82 0.25
C VAL A 65 10.76 2.36 -0.66
N THR A 66 10.71 3.66 -0.93
CA THR A 66 11.80 4.37 -1.60
C THR A 66 12.85 4.65 -0.54
N GLU A 67 13.78 3.71 -0.34
CA GLU A 67 14.98 3.97 0.46
C GLU A 67 15.85 5.00 -0.27
N GLU A 68 15.56 6.27 -0.11
CA GLU A 68 16.58 7.29 -0.22
C GLU A 68 17.12 7.60 1.19
N ILE A 69 18.33 7.09 1.44
CA ILE A 69 19.35 7.58 2.41
C ILE A 69 19.36 6.92 3.82
N GLY A 70 19.99 5.74 3.92
CA GLY A 70 21.26 5.65 4.66
C GLY A 70 21.33 5.51 6.19
N GLN A 71 20.51 4.68 6.88
CA GLN A 71 20.79 4.37 8.31
C GLN A 71 20.70 2.92 8.80
N ALA A 72 20.10 1.98 8.06
CA ALA A 72 19.94 0.62 8.61
C ALA A 72 21.10 -0.36 8.28
N ARG A 73 22.11 0.05 7.50
CA ARG A 73 23.27 -0.82 7.18
C ARG A 73 24.32 -0.92 8.31
N VAL A 74 24.20 -0.15 9.40
CA VAL A 74 25.25 -0.04 10.43
C VAL A 74 24.94 -0.80 11.73
N GLN A 75 23.70 -1.17 12.05
CA GLN A 75 23.42 -1.86 13.32
C GLN A 75 23.66 -3.38 13.29
N GLN A 76 23.94 -3.96 12.12
CA GLN A 76 24.09 -5.42 11.98
C GLN A 76 25.51 -5.94 12.28
N LEU A 77 26.50 -5.09 12.60
CA LEU A 77 27.90 -5.54 12.73
C LEU A 77 28.63 -5.13 14.02
N SER A 78 28.01 -4.36 14.93
CA SER A 78 28.68 -3.88 16.16
C SER A 78 28.39 -4.71 17.42
N LEU A 79 27.78 -5.88 17.28
CA LEU A 79 27.56 -6.83 18.39
C LEU A 79 28.37 -8.14 18.24
N LEU A 80 29.49 -8.07 17.50
CA LEU A 80 30.54 -9.10 17.54
C LEU A 80 31.65 -8.70 18.52
#